data_AF-A0A9D6IEJ7-F1
#
_entry.id   AF-A0A9D6IEJ7-F1
#
_cell.length_a   1.000
_cell.length_b   1.000
_cell.length_c   1.000
_cell.angle_alpha   90.00
_cell.angle_beta   90.00
_cell.angle_gamma   90.00
#
_symmetry.space_group_name_H-M   'P 1'
#
loop_
_entity.id
_entity.type
_entity.pdbx_description
1 polymer ?
#
loop_
_entity_poly.entity_id
_entity_poly.type
_entity_poly.pdbx_seq_one_letter_code
_entity_poly.pdbx_strand_id
1 'polypeptide(L)'
;MWRKWFQRATPSTGSIRHARPRLERLEDRLAPALVSIDPGLFVGDYALTGTGFIQGPSNANLAAGTYTMHFRNDSFQFDVDADGNVTSRNQGAALGVGNSLVFNSVSIQVDSGAYTGGYRPGFAGAREGPATLAVVANLGNYQVGVGGSSGFTFDVDSNGQITSDNGAAAHGDGSILVFHTSTIRVDPGAYSGTWRPGEITFGQDGVQILTLVPGLSNYPMGVGGSSGFTYNVDANGIITSNNAAAASGSGTSLLFHTSILHVDPGAFVGTWRPGEITFGQDGIQDLVLVPGLSNDPMRVGRSTGFTYDVAPDGSVTSNNPAAAFGAGNSLFFHTSVLHVDPGAFTGTWRPGEISFGQDGIQDLILVPGLNNYPMGVGRAPGFTFDIANDGTVSSDNPDAATGVGNGLFFRTTVIRAPTLASGDQVK
;
A
#
# COMPACT_ATOMS: atom_id res chain seq x y z
N MET A 1 -14.86 101.04 11.63
CA MET A 1 -14.40 100.47 12.92
C MET A 1 -15.60 99.74 13.53
N TRP A 2 -15.41 98.49 14.01
CA TRP A 2 -16.41 97.55 14.61
C TRP A 2 -17.31 96.79 13.62
N ARG A 3 -17.66 95.50 13.78
CA ARG A 3 -17.11 94.29 14.47
C ARG A 3 -18.08 93.13 14.14
N LYS A 4 -17.56 91.91 13.88
CA LYS A 4 -18.11 90.56 14.17
C LYS A 4 -19.45 90.09 13.55
N TRP A 5 -19.73 88.80 13.27
CA TRP A 5 -19.05 87.50 13.03
C TRP A 5 -20.19 86.44 12.98
N PHE A 6 -20.02 85.31 12.25
CA PHE A 6 -20.81 84.04 12.19
C PHE A 6 -22.22 84.07 11.53
N GLN A 7 -22.66 83.08 10.73
CA GLN A 7 -22.77 81.64 11.02
C GLN A 7 -22.91 80.76 9.73
N ARG A 8 -22.49 79.49 9.83
CA ARG A 8 -22.48 78.41 8.80
C ARG A 8 -23.86 77.89 8.43
N ALA A 9 -24.03 77.50 7.16
CA ALA A 9 -24.68 76.26 6.72
C ALA A 9 -24.32 75.96 5.24
N THR A 10 -23.81 74.76 4.93
CA THR A 10 -23.71 74.23 3.55
C THR A 10 -24.88 73.28 3.28
N PRO A 11 -25.41 73.26 2.04
CA PRO A 11 -25.34 72.01 1.29
C PRO A 11 -24.85 72.18 -0.16
N SER A 12 -24.43 71.03 -0.66
CA SER A 12 -23.77 70.67 -1.91
C SER A 12 -24.39 71.18 -3.21
N THR A 13 -23.52 71.62 -4.13
CA THR A 13 -23.73 71.50 -5.58
C THR A 13 -22.45 71.02 -6.25
N GLY A 14 -22.60 69.99 -7.07
CA GLY A 14 -21.59 69.06 -7.56
C GLY A 14 -20.34 69.67 -8.19
N SER A 15 -19.19 69.29 -7.64
CA SER A 15 -17.91 69.32 -8.36
C SER A 15 -17.84 68.07 -9.23
N ILE A 16 -18.01 68.25 -10.54
CA ILE A 16 -17.71 67.22 -11.54
C ILE A 16 -16.18 67.05 -11.53
N ARG A 17 -15.70 66.16 -10.66
CA ARG A 17 -14.37 65.59 -10.82
C ARG A 17 -14.44 64.67 -12.02
N HIS A 18 -13.88 65.11 -13.14
CA HIS A 18 -13.45 64.20 -14.20
C HIS A 18 -12.42 63.25 -13.57
N ALA A 19 -12.91 62.13 -13.03
CA ALA A 19 -12.13 60.93 -12.90
C ALA A 19 -11.67 60.59 -14.32
N ARG A 20 -10.43 60.93 -14.66
CA ARG A 20 -9.76 60.24 -15.75
C ARG A 20 -9.81 58.77 -15.35
N PRO A 21 -10.46 57.88 -16.11
CA PRO A 21 -10.28 56.47 -15.86
C PRO A 21 -8.77 56.26 -15.94
N ARG A 22 -8.20 55.65 -14.90
CA ARG A 22 -6.89 55.07 -14.97
C ARG A 22 -7.04 53.99 -16.05
N LEU A 23 -6.83 54.37 -17.31
CA LEU A 23 -6.43 53.46 -18.37
C LEU A 23 -5.09 52.91 -17.90
N GLU A 24 -5.14 51.93 -16.99
CA GLU A 24 -4.13 50.90 -17.00
C GLU A 24 -4.11 50.43 -18.45
N ARG A 25 -3.01 50.71 -19.15
CA ARG A 25 -2.80 50.23 -20.51
C ARG A 25 -2.99 48.73 -20.47
N LEU A 26 -4.16 48.27 -20.90
CA LEU A 26 -4.40 46.87 -21.23
C LEU A 26 -3.42 46.40 -22.33
N GLU A 27 -2.83 47.36 -23.06
CA GLU A 27 -1.78 47.16 -24.07
C GLU A 27 -0.41 46.77 -23.49
N ASP A 28 -0.14 46.94 -22.18
CA ASP A 28 1.12 46.50 -21.55
C ASP A 28 1.02 45.08 -20.94
N ARG A 29 -0.14 44.40 -21.06
CA ARG A 29 -0.22 42.97 -20.78
C ARG A 29 0.33 42.23 -22.01
N LEU A 30 1.64 42.00 -22.00
CA LEU A 30 2.32 41.13 -22.96
C LEU A 30 1.49 39.85 -23.13
N ALA A 31 1.05 39.60 -24.37
CA ALA A 31 0.27 38.42 -24.69
C ALA A 31 1.08 37.16 -24.33
N PRO A 32 0.46 36.12 -23.76
CA PRO A 32 1.17 34.88 -23.50
C PRO A 32 1.71 34.29 -24.81
N ALA A 33 2.96 33.86 -24.79
CA ALA A 33 3.64 33.18 -25.88
C ALA A 33 3.40 31.67 -25.80
N LEU A 34 3.31 31.01 -26.95
CA LEU A 34 3.27 29.56 -27.03
C LEU A 34 4.68 29.01 -26.84
N VAL A 35 4.93 28.40 -25.69
CA VAL A 35 6.19 27.74 -25.34
C VAL A 35 6.09 26.25 -25.61
N SER A 36 7.00 25.72 -26.42
CA SER A 36 7.13 24.28 -26.69
C SER A 36 8.05 23.64 -25.65
N ILE A 37 7.66 22.52 -25.07
CA ILE A 37 8.46 21.74 -24.12
C ILE A 37 8.79 20.41 -24.78
N ASP A 38 10.07 20.18 -25.04
CA ASP A 38 10.59 18.95 -25.63
C ASP A 38 11.40 18.16 -24.58
N PRO A 39 10.88 17.03 -24.08
CA PRO A 39 11.60 16.20 -23.12
C PRO A 39 12.74 15.39 -23.75
N GLY A 40 12.91 15.40 -25.08
CA GLY A 40 13.89 14.59 -25.78
C GLY A 40 13.68 13.09 -25.53
N LEU A 41 14.71 12.41 -25.03
CA LEU A 41 14.65 10.98 -24.69
C LEU A 41 13.87 10.66 -23.41
N PHE A 42 13.56 11.67 -22.60
CA PHE A 42 12.93 11.46 -21.29
C PHE A 42 11.48 11.01 -21.44
N VAL A 43 11.14 9.86 -20.84
CA VAL A 43 9.80 9.23 -20.90
C VAL A 43 9.04 9.35 -19.56
N GLY A 44 9.60 10.07 -18.58
CA GLY A 44 8.97 10.25 -17.27
C GLY A 44 7.98 11.41 -17.21
N ASP A 45 7.33 11.54 -16.05
CA ASP A 45 6.39 12.62 -15.76
C ASP A 45 7.14 13.91 -15.40
N TYR A 46 6.69 15.04 -15.95
CA TYR A 46 7.10 16.39 -15.55
C TYR A 46 5.89 17.30 -15.42
N ALA A 47 6.00 18.40 -14.67
CA ALA A 47 4.91 19.34 -14.46
C ALA A 47 5.41 20.78 -14.46
N LEU A 48 4.70 21.66 -15.16
CA LEU A 48 4.87 23.09 -14.96
C LEU A 48 4.11 23.51 -13.70
N THR A 49 4.64 24.48 -12.96
CA THR A 49 3.94 24.98 -11.76
C THR A 49 2.50 25.41 -12.08
N GLY A 50 1.53 24.84 -11.36
CA GLY A 50 0.11 25.11 -11.58
C GLY A 50 -0.53 24.29 -12.69
N THR A 51 0.19 23.37 -13.34
CA THR A 51 -0.36 22.37 -14.26
C THR A 51 -0.35 20.98 -13.63
N GLY A 52 -1.11 20.05 -14.21
CA GLY A 52 -0.96 18.63 -13.91
C GLY A 52 0.35 18.05 -14.45
N PHE A 53 0.61 16.78 -14.15
CA PHE A 53 1.71 16.02 -14.74
C PHE A 53 1.46 15.76 -16.22
N ILE A 54 2.54 15.86 -17.00
CA ILE A 54 2.58 15.75 -18.46
C ILE A 54 3.61 14.68 -18.83
N GLN A 55 3.35 13.96 -19.92
CA GLN A 55 4.26 13.00 -20.53
C GLN A 55 4.51 13.37 -21.99
N GLY A 56 5.73 13.14 -22.47
CA GLY A 56 6.12 13.43 -23.86
C GLY A 56 6.12 14.93 -24.19
N PRO A 57 6.30 15.31 -25.47
CA PRO A 57 6.31 16.70 -25.90
C PRO A 57 4.99 17.43 -25.60
N SER A 58 5.07 18.69 -25.19
CA SER A 58 3.88 19.49 -24.86
C SER A 58 4.05 20.97 -25.20
N ASN A 59 2.94 21.74 -25.12
CA ASN A 59 2.96 23.18 -25.31
C ASN A 59 2.22 23.88 -24.17
N ALA A 60 2.68 25.08 -23.79
CA ALA A 60 2.04 25.90 -22.77
C ALA A 60 1.98 27.37 -23.22
N ASN A 61 0.87 28.06 -22.92
CA ASN A 61 0.74 29.50 -23.16
C ASN A 61 1.22 30.27 -21.93
N LEU A 62 2.41 30.86 -22.02
CA LEU A 62 3.10 31.49 -20.88
C LEU A 62 3.36 32.96 -21.16
N ALA A 63 3.00 33.83 -20.21
CA ALA A 63 3.42 35.23 -20.24
C ALA A 63 4.91 35.37 -19.88
N ALA A 64 5.48 36.55 -20.13
CA ALA A 64 6.84 36.83 -19.67
C ALA A 64 6.94 36.65 -18.13
N GLY A 65 7.95 35.91 -17.66
CA GLY A 65 8.11 35.58 -16.26
C GLY A 65 9.00 34.36 -16.00
N THR A 66 9.19 34.05 -14.73
CA THR A 66 9.93 32.87 -14.26
C THR A 66 8.97 31.74 -13.93
N TYR A 67 9.28 30.54 -14.42
CA TYR A 67 8.50 29.34 -14.20
C TYR A 67 9.37 28.24 -13.61
N THR A 68 8.76 27.32 -12.87
CA THR A 68 9.43 26.12 -12.34
C THR A 68 8.88 24.88 -13.03
N MET A 69 9.81 24.09 -13.57
CA MET A 69 9.60 22.75 -14.09
C MET A 69 9.87 21.75 -12.96
N HIS A 70 8.83 21.03 -12.55
CA HIS A 70 8.87 20.02 -11.51
C HIS A 70 9.01 18.63 -12.12
N PHE A 71 9.87 17.86 -11.50
CA PHE A 71 9.95 16.41 -11.63
C PHE A 71 9.59 15.84 -10.25
N ARG A 72 9.41 14.52 -10.17
CA ARG A 72 8.98 13.88 -8.92
C ARG A 72 9.89 14.19 -7.71
N ASN A 73 11.19 14.34 -7.95
CA ASN A 73 12.20 14.44 -6.89
C ASN A 73 13.02 15.73 -6.93
N ASP A 74 12.90 16.54 -7.99
CA ASP A 74 13.67 17.77 -8.15
C ASP A 74 12.97 18.74 -9.11
N SER A 75 13.48 19.96 -9.25
CA SER A 75 12.93 20.98 -10.13
C SER A 75 14.01 21.92 -10.64
N PHE A 76 13.75 22.58 -11.77
CA PHE A 76 14.56 23.70 -12.21
C PHE A 76 13.70 24.86 -12.70
N GLN A 77 14.28 26.05 -12.76
CA GLN A 77 13.61 27.25 -13.25
C GLN A 77 13.99 27.58 -14.69
N PHE A 78 13.06 28.21 -15.40
CA PHE A 78 13.32 28.85 -16.69
C PHE A 78 12.56 30.16 -16.78
N ASP A 79 13.06 31.08 -17.60
CA ASP A 79 12.45 32.37 -17.87
C ASP A 79 11.86 32.39 -19.28
N VAL A 80 10.74 33.10 -19.43
CA VAL A 80 10.15 33.49 -20.71
C VAL A 80 10.22 35.02 -20.80
N ASP A 81 10.79 35.56 -21.88
CA ASP A 81 10.88 37.00 -22.08
C ASP A 81 9.62 37.59 -22.76
N ALA A 82 9.64 38.90 -23.04
CA ALA A 82 8.52 39.61 -23.67
C ALA A 82 8.26 39.19 -25.12
N ASP A 83 9.27 38.64 -25.80
CA ASP A 83 9.17 38.14 -27.17
C ASP A 83 8.83 36.64 -27.22
N GLY A 84 8.69 36.01 -26.05
CA GLY A 84 8.39 34.59 -25.90
C GLY A 84 9.62 33.68 -25.97
N ASN A 85 10.84 34.23 -25.92
CA ASN A 85 12.04 33.39 -25.87
C ASN A 85 12.20 32.78 -24.49
N VAL A 86 12.64 31.52 -24.48
CA VAL A 86 12.89 30.73 -23.29
C VAL A 86 14.38 30.78 -22.95
N THR A 87 14.70 30.94 -21.68
CA THR A 87 16.05 30.75 -21.14
C THR A 87 16.00 29.85 -19.91
N SER A 88 16.67 28.70 -19.95
CA SER A 88 16.78 27.84 -18.77
C SER A 88 17.75 28.45 -17.76
N ARG A 89 17.38 28.42 -16.47
CA ARG A 89 18.29 28.76 -15.36
C ARG A 89 19.14 27.58 -14.90
N ASN A 90 18.88 26.39 -15.41
CA ASN A 90 19.76 25.23 -15.30
C ASN A 90 20.11 24.75 -16.72
N GLN A 91 21.16 25.34 -17.30
CA GLN A 91 21.61 25.01 -18.66
C GLN A 91 22.11 23.56 -18.78
N GLY A 92 22.46 22.93 -17.66
CA GLY A 92 22.84 21.53 -17.62
C GLY A 92 21.65 20.58 -17.79
N ALA A 93 20.46 21.00 -17.35
CA ALA A 93 19.23 20.20 -17.40
C ALA A 93 18.33 20.52 -18.59
N ALA A 94 18.35 21.76 -19.07
CA ALA A 94 17.58 22.14 -20.25
C ALA A 94 18.19 23.35 -20.95
N LEU A 95 17.96 23.46 -22.25
CA LEU A 95 18.34 24.60 -23.06
C LEU A 95 17.08 25.33 -23.55
N GLY A 96 17.11 26.66 -23.50
CA GLY A 96 16.14 27.50 -24.19
C GLY A 96 16.59 27.76 -25.62
N VAL A 97 15.74 27.45 -26.60
CA VAL A 97 16.00 27.65 -28.04
C VAL A 97 14.79 28.34 -28.66
N GLY A 98 14.86 29.66 -28.84
CA GLY A 98 13.69 30.45 -29.24
C GLY A 98 12.57 30.29 -28.23
N ASN A 99 11.37 29.95 -28.67
CA ASN A 99 10.21 29.66 -27.80
C ASN A 99 10.17 28.21 -27.27
N SER A 100 11.26 27.46 -27.34
CA SER A 100 11.30 26.05 -26.94
C SER A 100 12.20 25.83 -25.72
N LEU A 101 11.72 25.04 -24.76
CA LEU A 101 12.51 24.46 -23.68
C LEU A 101 12.82 23.01 -24.04
N VAL A 102 14.09 22.69 -24.26
CA VAL A 102 14.55 21.34 -24.64
C VAL A 102 15.31 20.72 -23.48
N PHE A 103 14.87 19.59 -22.95
CA PHE A 103 15.58 18.90 -21.87
C PHE A 103 16.87 18.27 -22.38
N ASN A 104 17.93 18.38 -21.58
CA ASN A 104 19.18 17.68 -21.83
C ASN A 104 19.07 16.24 -21.31
N SER A 105 18.41 15.39 -22.10
CA SER A 105 18.14 14.01 -21.74
C SER A 105 19.24 13.08 -22.25
N VAL A 106 19.85 12.30 -21.35
CA VAL A 106 20.91 11.33 -21.63
C VAL A 106 20.46 9.90 -21.33
N SER A 107 21.03 8.93 -22.04
CA SER A 107 20.82 7.51 -21.75
C SER A 107 21.88 7.01 -20.79
N ILE A 108 21.45 6.38 -19.70
CA ILE A 108 22.30 5.68 -18.74
C ILE A 108 21.97 4.20 -18.69
N GLN A 109 22.93 3.39 -18.25
CA GLN A 109 22.74 1.98 -17.95
C GLN A 109 22.74 1.76 -16.43
N VAL A 110 21.98 0.78 -15.97
CA VAL A 110 22.06 0.25 -14.62
C VAL A 110 22.53 -1.20 -14.74
N ASP A 111 23.65 -1.49 -14.10
CA ASP A 111 24.17 -2.83 -13.89
C ASP A 111 23.87 -3.26 -12.46
N SER A 112 22.92 -4.19 -12.29
CA SER A 112 22.56 -4.74 -10.98
C SER A 112 23.56 -5.79 -10.48
N GLY A 113 24.59 -6.15 -11.27
CA GLY A 113 25.56 -7.17 -10.94
C GLY A 113 24.88 -8.53 -10.65
N ALA A 114 25.22 -9.12 -9.50
CA ALA A 114 24.64 -10.38 -9.05
C ALA A 114 23.28 -10.22 -8.31
N TYR A 115 22.77 -9.00 -8.16
CA TYR A 115 21.47 -8.76 -7.54
C TYR A 115 20.36 -9.17 -8.50
N THR A 116 19.57 -10.17 -8.09
CA THR A 116 18.46 -10.71 -8.89
C THR A 116 17.10 -10.16 -8.48
N GLY A 117 17.05 -9.35 -7.41
CA GLY A 117 15.79 -8.78 -6.94
C GLY A 117 15.30 -7.60 -7.80
N GLY A 118 14.06 -7.21 -7.55
CA GLY A 118 13.45 -6.04 -8.16
C GLY A 118 14.08 -4.72 -7.67
N TYR A 119 14.34 -3.82 -8.61
CA TYR A 119 14.72 -2.43 -8.32
C TYR A 119 13.92 -1.45 -9.18
N ARG A 120 13.83 -0.20 -8.73
CA ARG A 120 13.03 0.87 -9.36
C ARG A 120 13.89 2.11 -9.51
N PRO A 121 14.54 2.31 -10.65
CA PRO A 121 15.40 3.45 -10.87
C PRO A 121 14.59 4.64 -11.42
N GLY A 122 14.59 5.73 -10.67
CA GLY A 122 13.95 6.99 -10.99
C GLY A 122 12.48 6.84 -11.38
N PHE A 123 12.19 7.20 -12.64
CA PHE A 123 10.85 7.25 -13.22
C PHE A 123 10.41 5.94 -13.90
N ALA A 124 11.27 4.92 -13.94
CA ALA A 124 10.95 3.68 -14.59
C ALA A 124 10.13 2.74 -13.70
N GLY A 125 9.34 1.87 -14.34
CA GLY A 125 8.74 0.73 -13.66
C GLY A 125 9.80 -0.21 -13.08
N ALA A 126 9.35 -1.14 -12.23
CA ALA A 126 10.24 -2.15 -11.65
C ALA A 126 11.03 -2.90 -12.73
N ARG A 127 12.30 -3.13 -12.44
CA ARG A 127 13.28 -3.82 -13.29
C ARG A 127 13.92 -4.96 -12.52
N GLU A 128 14.36 -5.96 -13.28
CA GLU A 128 15.21 -7.06 -12.84
C GLU A 128 16.35 -7.17 -13.87
N GLY A 129 17.58 -7.44 -13.39
CA GLY A 129 18.76 -7.46 -14.25
C GLY A 129 19.11 -6.09 -14.86
N PRO A 130 20.06 -6.01 -15.81
CA PRO A 130 20.49 -4.74 -16.39
C PRO A 130 19.38 -3.97 -17.12
N ALA A 131 19.38 -2.65 -17.03
CA ALA A 131 18.39 -1.79 -17.68
C ALA A 131 19.00 -0.50 -18.26
N THR A 132 18.36 0.05 -19.29
CA THR A 132 18.67 1.37 -19.85
C THR A 132 17.59 2.37 -19.48
N LEU A 133 17.99 3.58 -19.09
CA LEU A 133 17.09 4.66 -18.66
C LEU A 133 17.46 5.95 -19.36
N ALA A 134 16.45 6.76 -19.68
CA ALA A 134 16.64 8.14 -20.09
C ALA A 134 16.40 9.07 -18.91
N VAL A 135 17.35 9.94 -18.64
CA VAL A 135 17.37 10.86 -17.49
C VAL A 135 17.74 12.25 -17.96
N VAL A 136 17.21 13.28 -17.30
CA VAL A 136 17.61 14.68 -17.53
C VAL A 136 18.92 14.94 -16.77
N ALA A 137 19.98 15.29 -17.48
CA ALA A 137 21.27 15.60 -16.87
C ALA A 137 21.19 16.80 -15.92
N ASN A 138 22.07 16.86 -14.92
CA ASN A 138 22.14 17.92 -13.90
C ASN A 138 20.79 18.21 -13.20
N LEU A 139 19.90 17.22 -13.19
CA LEU A 139 18.79 17.12 -12.28
C LEU A 139 19.26 16.20 -11.15
N GLY A 140 19.26 16.68 -9.91
CA GLY A 140 19.85 15.92 -8.81
C GLY A 140 18.92 14.82 -8.30
N ASN A 141 19.46 13.93 -7.47
CA ASN A 141 18.71 13.04 -6.59
C ASN A 141 17.81 12.02 -7.31
N TYR A 142 18.32 11.36 -8.36
CA TYR A 142 17.63 10.22 -8.94
C TYR A 142 17.56 9.08 -7.92
N GLN A 143 16.35 8.73 -7.48
CA GLN A 143 16.15 7.68 -6.49
C GLN A 143 16.19 6.30 -7.13
N VAL A 144 16.79 5.33 -6.46
CA VAL A 144 16.72 3.91 -6.80
C VAL A 144 16.12 3.17 -5.63
N GLY A 145 14.90 2.67 -5.80
CA GLY A 145 14.32 1.70 -4.86
C GLY A 145 14.91 0.31 -5.09
N VAL A 146 15.25 -0.41 -4.03
CA VAL A 146 15.82 -1.77 -4.05
C VAL A 146 15.04 -2.64 -3.08
N GLY A 147 14.59 -3.82 -3.53
CA GLY A 147 13.93 -4.80 -2.65
C GLY A 147 12.59 -4.35 -2.04
N GLY A 148 11.98 -3.28 -2.56
CA GLY A 148 10.66 -2.78 -2.17
C GLY A 148 10.68 -1.45 -1.40
N SER A 149 11.40 -1.37 -0.28
CA SER A 149 11.39 -0.20 0.64
C SER A 149 12.75 0.41 0.94
N SER A 150 13.84 -0.23 0.50
CA SER A 150 15.19 0.31 0.62
C SER A 150 15.57 1.12 -0.61
N GLY A 151 16.57 1.98 -0.52
CA GLY A 151 17.02 2.71 -1.70
C GLY A 151 18.14 3.72 -1.44
N PHE A 152 18.64 4.30 -2.51
CA PHE A 152 19.69 5.32 -2.51
C PHE A 152 19.45 6.32 -3.65
N THR A 153 20.25 7.38 -3.73
CA THR A 153 20.20 8.37 -4.81
C THR A 153 21.49 8.41 -5.60
N PHE A 154 21.38 8.89 -6.84
CA PHE A 154 22.52 9.19 -7.70
C PHE A 154 22.26 10.45 -8.52
N ASP A 155 23.34 11.08 -8.98
CA ASP A 155 23.34 12.22 -9.87
C ASP A 155 23.93 11.85 -11.24
N VAL A 156 23.52 12.59 -12.26
CA VAL A 156 23.98 12.42 -13.65
C VAL A 156 24.40 13.78 -14.18
N ASP A 157 25.64 13.95 -14.60
CA ASP A 157 26.12 15.22 -15.14
C ASP A 157 25.77 15.42 -16.64
N SER A 158 26.15 16.57 -17.22
CA SER A 158 25.90 16.88 -18.65
C SER A 158 26.60 15.94 -19.64
N ASN A 159 27.62 15.22 -19.20
CA ASN A 159 28.35 14.24 -20.00
C ASN A 159 27.78 12.82 -19.81
N GLY A 160 26.74 12.67 -19.00
CA GLY A 160 26.18 11.37 -18.62
C GLY A 160 27.00 10.63 -17.58
N GLN A 161 27.94 11.28 -16.90
CA GLN A 161 28.71 10.67 -15.81
C GLN A 161 27.83 10.52 -14.57
N ILE A 162 27.89 9.35 -13.96
CA ILE A 162 27.08 9.01 -12.80
C ILE A 162 27.90 9.16 -11.51
N THR A 163 27.30 9.77 -10.49
CA THR A 163 27.84 9.77 -9.13
C THR A 163 26.77 9.23 -8.18
N SER A 164 27.10 8.19 -7.41
CA SER A 164 26.20 7.64 -6.39
C SER A 164 26.39 8.40 -5.07
N ASP A 165 25.29 8.79 -4.42
CA ASP A 165 25.33 9.38 -3.07
C ASP A 165 25.52 8.32 -1.99
N ASN A 166 25.46 7.04 -2.36
CA ASN A 166 25.72 5.92 -1.48
C ASN A 166 26.79 5.01 -2.10
N GLY A 167 28.06 5.33 -1.83
CA GLY A 167 29.21 4.58 -2.32
C GLY A 167 29.28 3.13 -1.80
N ALA A 168 28.56 2.80 -0.73
CA ALA A 168 28.43 1.42 -0.28
C ALA A 168 27.47 0.64 -1.19
N ALA A 169 26.35 1.24 -1.60
CA ALA A 169 25.34 0.60 -2.43
C ALA A 169 25.74 0.51 -3.90
N ALA A 170 26.36 1.55 -4.46
CA ALA A 170 26.67 1.61 -5.89
C ALA A 170 27.78 2.64 -6.19
N HIS A 171 28.36 2.55 -7.38
CA HIS A 171 29.23 3.57 -7.96
C HIS A 171 28.86 3.84 -9.42
N GLY A 172 29.30 4.97 -9.96
CA GLY A 172 29.25 5.24 -11.40
C GLY A 172 30.53 4.81 -12.09
N ASP A 173 30.39 4.14 -13.24
CA ASP A 173 31.45 3.87 -14.21
C ASP A 173 31.04 4.46 -15.56
N GLY A 174 31.40 5.73 -15.80
CA GLY A 174 30.87 6.46 -16.95
C GLY A 174 29.37 6.71 -16.81
N SER A 175 28.62 6.28 -17.83
CA SER A 175 27.16 6.31 -17.87
C SER A 175 26.50 5.03 -17.34
N ILE A 176 27.25 4.20 -16.60
CA ILE A 176 26.76 2.96 -15.99
C ILE A 176 26.70 3.14 -14.46
N LEU A 177 25.52 2.98 -13.87
CA LEU A 177 25.35 2.84 -12.43
C LEU A 177 25.54 1.37 -12.06
N VAL A 178 26.61 1.05 -11.34
CA VAL A 178 26.99 -0.32 -10.98
C VAL A 178 26.66 -0.57 -9.52
N PHE A 179 25.79 -1.54 -9.24
CA PHE A 179 25.46 -1.94 -7.87
C PHE A 179 26.61 -2.74 -7.26
N HIS A 180 26.90 -2.45 -6.00
CA HIS A 180 27.63 -3.38 -5.15
C HIS A 180 26.66 -4.44 -4.63
N THR A 181 27.18 -5.64 -4.45
CA THR A 181 26.40 -6.76 -3.96
C THR A 181 27.14 -7.50 -2.86
N SER A 182 26.39 -8.02 -1.90
CA SER A 182 26.86 -8.81 -0.78
C SER A 182 25.96 -10.02 -0.60
N THR A 183 26.52 -11.16 -0.24
CA THR A 183 25.73 -12.35 0.07
C THR A 183 25.40 -12.38 1.56
N ILE A 184 24.14 -12.68 1.86
CA ILE A 184 23.67 -12.89 3.22
C ILE A 184 23.08 -14.28 3.37
N ARG A 185 23.16 -14.81 4.59
CA ARG A 185 22.47 -16.04 4.98
C ARG A 185 21.24 -15.68 5.79
N VAL A 186 20.07 -16.16 5.38
CA VAL A 186 18.84 -16.06 6.18
C VAL A 186 18.53 -17.44 6.73
N ASP A 187 18.47 -17.54 8.05
CA ASP A 187 18.21 -18.77 8.78
C ASP A 187 16.90 -18.61 9.57
N PRO A 188 15.80 -19.28 9.17
CA PRO A 188 14.53 -19.19 9.89
C PRO A 188 14.52 -19.98 11.21
N GLY A 189 15.63 -20.63 11.58
CA GLY A 189 15.70 -21.48 12.77
C GLY A 189 14.72 -22.65 12.66
N ALA A 190 13.84 -22.80 13.65
CA ALA A 190 12.83 -23.86 13.68
C ALA A 190 11.53 -23.49 12.91
N TYR A 191 11.41 -22.27 12.39
CA TYR A 191 10.22 -21.84 11.68
C TYR A 191 10.14 -22.56 10.32
N SER A 192 9.08 -23.33 10.12
CA SER A 192 8.85 -24.13 8.91
C SER A 192 7.90 -23.48 7.92
N GLY A 193 7.35 -22.31 8.25
CA GLY A 193 6.47 -21.58 7.35
C GLY A 193 7.23 -20.83 6.27
N THR A 194 6.48 -20.20 5.37
CA THR A 194 7.08 -19.38 4.32
C THR A 194 7.49 -18.02 4.85
N TRP A 195 8.57 -17.49 4.29
CA TRP A 195 9.06 -16.13 4.54
C TRP A 195 9.49 -15.47 3.22
N ARG A 196 9.57 -14.15 3.16
CA ARG A 196 9.80 -13.40 1.92
C ARG A 196 10.70 -12.18 2.15
N PRO A 197 11.90 -12.12 1.57
CA PRO A 197 12.77 -10.94 1.63
C PRO A 197 12.31 -9.93 0.56
N GLY A 198 11.23 -9.21 0.81
CA GLY A 198 10.78 -8.12 -0.05
C GLY A 198 10.53 -8.48 -1.52
N GLU A 199 10.91 -7.57 -2.42
CA GLU A 199 10.84 -7.76 -3.88
C GLU A 199 12.05 -8.53 -4.44
N ILE A 200 12.75 -9.34 -3.64
CA ILE A 200 13.94 -10.08 -4.10
C ILE A 200 13.57 -11.46 -4.65
N THR A 201 12.70 -12.19 -3.94
CA THR A 201 12.19 -13.49 -4.37
C THR A 201 10.80 -13.71 -3.77
N PHE A 202 10.07 -14.68 -4.31
CA PHE A 202 8.79 -15.14 -3.76
C PHE A 202 9.03 -16.16 -2.65
N GLY A 203 7.98 -16.50 -1.88
CA GLY A 203 8.06 -17.29 -0.64
C GLY A 203 9.17 -18.34 -0.59
N GLN A 204 9.96 -18.27 0.48
CA GLN A 204 11.11 -19.11 0.78
C GLN A 204 10.80 -20.00 1.98
N ASP A 205 11.44 -21.15 2.03
CA ASP A 205 11.49 -22.04 3.19
C ASP A 205 12.94 -22.41 3.52
N GLY A 206 13.16 -22.88 4.75
CA GLY A 206 14.48 -23.25 5.22
C GLY A 206 15.52 -22.13 5.12
N VAL A 207 16.78 -22.53 5.17
CA VAL A 207 17.90 -21.59 5.09
C VAL A 207 18.19 -21.23 3.65
N GLN A 208 18.31 -19.93 3.37
CA GLN A 208 18.64 -19.42 2.04
C GLN A 208 19.87 -18.51 2.06
N ILE A 209 20.53 -18.42 0.92
CA ILE A 209 21.57 -17.42 0.64
C ILE A 209 21.00 -16.42 -0.35
N LEU A 210 21.02 -15.14 0.01
CA LEU A 210 20.48 -14.06 -0.81
C LEU A 210 21.60 -13.09 -1.18
N THR A 211 21.49 -12.48 -2.35
CA THR A 211 22.37 -11.39 -2.77
C THR A 211 21.64 -10.06 -2.56
N LEU A 212 22.21 -9.15 -1.78
CA LEU A 212 21.65 -7.84 -1.45
C LEU A 212 22.60 -6.71 -1.78
N VAL A 213 22.06 -5.51 -1.92
CA VAL A 213 22.83 -4.27 -2.05
C VAL A 213 23.18 -3.75 -0.64
N PRO A 214 24.48 -3.65 -0.28
CA PRO A 214 24.90 -3.18 1.04
C PRO A 214 24.72 -1.66 1.19
N GLY A 215 24.85 -1.18 2.43
CA GLY A 215 24.67 0.25 2.76
C GLY A 215 23.22 0.73 2.72
N LEU A 216 22.24 -0.18 2.72
CA LEU A 216 20.83 0.13 2.67
C LEU A 216 20.10 -0.29 3.96
N SER A 217 19.07 0.47 4.30
CA SER A 217 18.24 0.25 5.49
C SER A 217 16.81 -0.16 5.11
N ASN A 218 16.12 -0.81 6.05
CA ASN A 218 14.70 -1.18 5.94
C ASN A 218 14.38 -2.17 4.81
N TYR A 219 15.23 -3.18 4.61
CA TYR A 219 14.85 -4.32 3.76
C TYR A 219 13.64 -5.02 4.40
N PRO A 220 12.55 -5.24 3.66
CA PRO A 220 11.37 -5.87 4.23
C PRO A 220 11.54 -7.39 4.28
N MET A 221 11.10 -7.99 5.38
CA MET A 221 11.02 -9.43 5.59
C MET A 221 9.58 -9.80 5.96
N GLY A 222 8.85 -10.37 5.02
CA GLY A 222 7.55 -10.98 5.27
C GLY A 222 7.71 -12.37 5.91
N VAL A 223 6.83 -12.69 6.84
CA VAL A 223 6.76 -13.98 7.54
C VAL A 223 5.30 -14.41 7.57
N GLY A 224 4.98 -15.59 7.06
CA GLY A 224 3.63 -16.16 7.14
C GLY A 224 2.57 -15.42 6.33
N GLY A 225 2.97 -14.65 5.31
CA GLY A 225 2.10 -14.04 4.30
C GLY A 225 1.58 -12.62 4.62
N SER A 226 1.33 -12.29 5.89
CA SER A 226 0.66 -11.03 6.27
C SER A 226 1.43 -10.14 7.24
N SER A 227 2.44 -10.69 7.92
CA SER A 227 3.22 -9.99 8.92
C SER A 227 4.69 -9.95 8.53
N GLY A 228 5.48 -9.14 9.23
CA GLY A 228 6.88 -9.03 8.89
C GLY A 228 7.64 -8.04 9.76
N PHE A 229 8.92 -7.93 9.47
CA PHE A 229 9.83 -6.98 10.08
C PHE A 229 10.76 -6.41 9.02
N THR A 230 11.66 -5.50 9.42
CA THR A 230 12.69 -4.99 8.52
C THR A 230 14.08 -5.24 9.09
N TYR A 231 15.09 -5.23 8.22
CA TYR A 231 16.49 -5.34 8.60
C TYR A 231 17.35 -4.39 7.77
N ASN A 232 18.53 -4.07 8.26
CA ASN A 232 19.51 -3.23 7.59
C ASN A 232 20.71 -4.07 7.17
N VAL A 233 21.35 -3.67 6.07
CA VAL A 233 22.62 -4.23 5.61
C VAL A 233 23.59 -3.06 5.51
N ASP A 234 24.59 -3.04 6.39
CA ASP A 234 25.57 -1.94 6.39
C ASP A 234 26.54 -2.03 5.19
N ALA A 235 27.48 -1.09 5.12
CA ALA A 235 28.45 -1.03 4.02
C ALA A 235 29.39 -2.25 3.96
N ASN A 236 29.56 -2.97 5.07
CA ASN A 236 30.39 -4.18 5.16
C ASN A 236 29.56 -5.46 4.98
N GLY A 237 28.26 -5.34 4.68
CA GLY A 237 27.34 -6.48 4.59
C GLY A 237 26.88 -7.02 5.95
N ILE A 238 27.14 -6.31 7.05
CA ILE A 238 26.69 -6.72 8.38
C ILE A 238 25.20 -6.42 8.52
N ILE A 239 24.47 -7.42 9.00
CA ILE A 239 23.03 -7.37 9.16
C ILE A 239 22.68 -6.93 10.56
N THR A 240 21.68 -6.06 10.67
CA THR A 240 20.99 -5.75 11.94
C THR A 240 19.50 -5.85 11.73
N SER A 241 18.80 -6.59 12.59
CA SER A 241 17.34 -6.61 12.59
C SER A 241 16.79 -5.33 13.22
N ASN A 242 15.77 -4.73 12.61
CA ASN A 242 15.01 -3.64 13.23
C ASN A 242 13.88 -4.16 14.14
N ASN A 243 13.77 -5.47 14.29
CA ASN A 243 12.89 -6.13 15.25
C ASN A 243 13.68 -7.21 15.99
N ALA A 244 14.23 -6.85 17.15
CA ALA A 244 15.07 -7.73 17.97
C ALA A 244 14.30 -8.93 18.55
N ALA A 245 12.97 -8.83 18.64
CA ALA A 245 12.13 -9.94 19.04
C ALA A 245 12.06 -10.98 17.91
N ALA A 246 11.80 -10.53 16.68
CA ALA A 246 11.64 -11.42 15.53
C ALA A 246 12.95 -12.06 15.05
N ALA A 247 14.06 -11.32 15.08
CA ALA A 247 15.33 -11.80 14.54
C ALA A 247 16.53 -11.07 15.12
N SER A 248 17.70 -11.69 14.98
CA SER A 248 19.01 -11.09 15.26
C SER A 248 19.92 -11.15 14.03
N GLY A 249 20.75 -10.12 13.89
CA GLY A 249 21.83 -10.11 12.91
C GLY A 249 23.14 -10.57 13.56
N SER A 250 23.91 -11.40 12.86
CA SER A 250 25.23 -11.86 13.28
C SER A 250 26.16 -11.89 12.06
N GLY A 251 26.99 -10.85 11.91
CA GLY A 251 27.78 -10.66 10.69
C GLY A 251 26.86 -10.59 9.46
N THR A 252 27.13 -11.42 8.45
CA THR A 252 26.33 -11.53 7.22
C THR A 252 25.14 -12.49 7.33
N SER A 253 24.73 -12.86 8.55
CA SER A 253 23.62 -13.78 8.80
C SER A 253 22.47 -13.10 9.53
N LEU A 254 21.24 -13.38 9.11
CA LEU A 254 20.00 -13.03 9.79
C LEU A 254 19.39 -14.31 10.35
N LEU A 255 19.23 -14.39 11.67
CA LEU A 255 18.65 -15.54 12.36
C LEU A 255 17.29 -15.15 12.92
N PHE A 256 16.23 -15.88 12.55
CA PHE A 256 14.92 -15.70 13.17
C PHE A 256 14.95 -16.27 14.58
N HIS A 257 14.30 -15.57 15.50
CA HIS A 257 13.89 -16.16 16.75
C HIS A 257 12.56 -16.87 16.55
N THR A 258 12.37 -17.95 17.31
CA THR A 258 11.14 -18.72 17.24
C THR A 258 10.57 -18.97 18.62
N SER A 259 9.26 -19.13 18.68
CA SER A 259 8.52 -19.47 19.89
C SER A 259 7.45 -20.50 19.56
N ILE A 260 7.19 -21.41 20.50
CA ILE A 260 6.11 -22.39 20.36
C ILE A 260 4.84 -21.76 20.89
N LEU A 261 3.84 -21.61 20.01
CA LEU A 261 2.47 -21.27 20.35
C LEU A 261 1.63 -22.54 20.44
N HIS A 262 1.01 -22.76 21.59
CA HIS A 262 0.00 -23.79 21.79
C HIS A 262 -1.39 -23.22 21.48
N VAL A 263 -2.11 -23.78 20.52
CA VAL A 263 -3.47 -23.33 20.20
C VAL A 263 -4.46 -24.39 20.61
N ASP A 264 -5.41 -23.99 21.45
CA ASP A 264 -6.53 -24.81 21.88
C ASP A 264 -7.84 -24.19 21.35
N PRO A 265 -8.46 -24.78 20.31
CA PRO A 265 -9.74 -24.30 19.79
C PRO A 265 -10.93 -24.64 20.70
N GLY A 266 -10.70 -25.28 21.86
CA GLY A 266 -11.73 -25.74 22.77
C GLY A 266 -12.64 -26.77 22.11
N ALA A 267 -13.95 -26.53 22.18
CA ALA A 267 -14.95 -27.40 21.57
C ALA A 267 -15.19 -27.14 20.07
N PHE A 268 -14.48 -26.18 19.45
CA PHE A 268 -14.63 -25.90 18.03
C PHE A 268 -14.00 -27.04 17.20
N VAL A 269 -14.82 -27.69 16.39
CA VAL A 269 -14.44 -28.85 15.56
C VAL A 269 -14.13 -28.47 14.10
N GLY A 270 -14.24 -27.18 13.75
CA GLY A 270 -13.92 -26.70 12.41
C GLY A 270 -12.42 -26.49 12.21
N THR A 271 -12.07 -26.09 10.99
CA THR A 271 -10.66 -25.80 10.66
C THR A 271 -10.27 -24.39 11.10
N TRP A 272 -9.02 -24.22 11.51
CA TRP A 272 -8.43 -22.93 11.85
C TRP A 272 -6.99 -22.86 11.34
N ARG A 273 -6.39 -21.68 11.17
CA ARG A 273 -4.97 -21.57 10.79
C ARG A 273 -4.34 -20.21 11.16
N PRO A 274 -3.07 -20.21 11.60
CA PRO A 274 -2.27 -19.00 11.78
C PRO A 274 -1.76 -18.50 10.40
N GLY A 275 -2.18 -17.30 10.01
CA GLY A 275 -1.71 -16.64 8.79
C GLY A 275 -1.85 -17.49 7.53
N GLU A 276 -0.82 -17.42 6.70
CA GLU A 276 -0.60 -18.29 5.54
C GLU A 276 0.46 -19.36 5.81
N ILE A 277 0.76 -19.62 7.09
CA ILE A 277 1.87 -20.48 7.54
C ILE A 277 1.55 -21.96 7.27
N THR A 278 0.28 -22.35 7.42
CA THR A 278 -0.16 -23.74 7.28
C THR A 278 -1.49 -23.87 6.53
N PHE A 279 -1.75 -25.09 6.04
CA PHE A 279 -3.10 -25.53 5.68
C PHE A 279 -3.99 -25.60 6.94
N GLY A 280 -5.31 -25.65 6.75
CA GLY A 280 -6.27 -25.70 7.86
C GLY A 280 -5.93 -26.81 8.86
N GLN A 281 -5.88 -26.43 10.13
CA GLN A 281 -5.63 -27.27 11.31
C GLN A 281 -6.96 -27.60 11.98
N ASP A 282 -6.99 -28.70 12.72
CA ASP A 282 -8.07 -29.07 13.64
C ASP A 282 -7.50 -29.46 15.01
N GLY A 283 -8.37 -29.42 16.03
CA GLY A 283 -7.98 -29.75 17.39
C GLY A 283 -6.86 -28.88 17.94
N ILE A 284 -6.23 -29.38 19.01
CA ILE A 284 -5.12 -28.74 19.69
C ILE A 284 -3.84 -28.92 18.86
N GLN A 285 -3.08 -27.85 18.63
CA GLN A 285 -1.82 -27.90 17.89
C GLN A 285 -0.74 -27.03 18.51
N ASP A 286 0.51 -27.44 18.32
CA ASP A 286 1.69 -26.61 18.59
C ASP A 286 2.23 -26.04 17.27
N LEU A 287 2.53 -24.74 17.28
CA LEU A 287 3.00 -24.00 16.13
C LEU A 287 4.31 -23.30 16.46
N VAL A 288 5.27 -23.34 15.55
CA VAL A 288 6.50 -22.56 15.68
C VAL A 288 6.30 -21.25 14.94
N LEU A 289 6.29 -20.13 15.67
CA LEU A 289 6.07 -18.78 15.15
C LEU A 289 7.26 -17.88 15.42
N VAL A 290 7.33 -16.76 14.70
CA VAL A 290 8.33 -15.70 14.90
C VAL A 290 7.72 -14.64 15.84
N PRO A 291 8.28 -14.39 17.03
CA PRO A 291 7.71 -13.45 17.98
C PRO A 291 7.98 -11.99 17.59
N GLY A 292 7.24 -11.07 18.22
CA GLY A 292 7.33 -9.62 17.98
C GLY A 292 6.73 -9.17 16.66
N LEU A 293 6.01 -10.05 15.97
CA LEU A 293 5.14 -9.69 14.86
C LEU A 293 3.76 -9.33 15.44
N SER A 294 3.20 -8.22 14.95
CA SER A 294 1.92 -7.72 15.42
C SER A 294 0.82 -7.99 14.41
N ASN A 295 -0.39 -8.25 14.89
CA ASN A 295 -1.58 -8.50 14.11
C ASN A 295 -1.49 -9.76 13.23
N ASP A 296 -0.88 -10.83 13.75
CA ASP A 296 -0.87 -12.10 13.06
C ASP A 296 -2.31 -12.61 12.94
N PRO A 297 -2.82 -12.86 11.72
CA PRO A 297 -4.21 -13.24 11.56
C PRO A 297 -4.38 -14.72 11.94
N MET A 298 -5.32 -15.01 12.82
CA MET A 298 -5.85 -16.35 13.04
C MET A 298 -7.14 -16.49 12.23
N ARG A 299 -7.10 -17.32 11.17
CA ARG A 299 -8.30 -17.64 10.39
C ARG A 299 -9.06 -18.77 11.08
N VAL A 300 -10.37 -18.59 11.21
CA VAL A 300 -11.31 -19.60 11.70
C VAL A 300 -12.26 -19.91 10.56
N GLY A 301 -12.25 -21.15 10.09
CA GLY A 301 -12.80 -21.52 8.78
C GLY A 301 -12.05 -20.86 7.61
N ARG A 302 -12.74 -20.66 6.48
CA ARG A 302 -12.14 -20.07 5.28
C ARG A 302 -12.19 -18.55 5.19
N SER A 303 -13.16 -17.89 5.82
CA SER A 303 -13.53 -16.50 5.50
C SER A 303 -13.40 -15.50 6.66
N THR A 304 -13.35 -15.98 7.90
CA THR A 304 -13.36 -15.12 9.10
C THR A 304 -12.14 -15.36 9.96
N GLY A 305 -11.85 -14.45 10.89
CA GLY A 305 -10.72 -14.59 11.78
C GLY A 305 -10.57 -13.43 12.74
N PHE A 306 -9.58 -13.54 13.61
CA PHE A 306 -9.14 -12.49 14.51
C PHE A 306 -7.63 -12.32 14.39
N THR A 307 -7.04 -11.39 15.12
CA THR A 307 -5.57 -11.25 15.19
C THR A 307 -5.06 -11.53 16.59
N TYR A 308 -3.80 -11.92 16.68
CA TYR A 308 -3.09 -12.16 17.93
C TYR A 308 -1.66 -11.64 17.82
N ASP A 309 -1.03 -11.45 18.98
CA ASP A 309 0.36 -11.03 19.08
C ASP A 309 1.14 -12.05 19.92
N VAL A 310 2.35 -12.39 19.48
CA VAL A 310 3.31 -13.21 20.24
C VAL A 310 4.43 -12.30 20.70
N ALA A 311 4.56 -12.12 22.02
CA ALA A 311 5.60 -11.30 22.61
C ALA A 311 6.98 -12.00 22.58
N PRO A 312 8.08 -11.25 22.82
CA PRO A 312 9.45 -11.79 22.76
C PRO A 312 9.73 -12.90 23.78
N ASP A 313 8.99 -12.93 24.90
CA ASP A 313 9.05 -13.97 25.92
C ASP A 313 8.19 -15.19 25.58
N GLY A 314 7.56 -15.20 24.41
CA GLY A 314 6.65 -16.24 23.94
C GLY A 314 5.22 -16.11 24.49
N SER A 315 4.92 -15.09 25.30
CA SER A 315 3.55 -14.86 25.76
C SER A 315 2.64 -14.44 24.61
N VAL A 316 1.40 -14.91 24.60
CA VAL A 316 0.44 -14.61 23.54
C VAL A 316 -0.72 -13.80 24.07
N THR A 317 -1.18 -12.86 23.26
CA THR A 317 -2.39 -12.06 23.52
C THR A 317 -3.30 -12.09 22.31
N SER A 318 -4.60 -12.26 22.52
CA SER A 318 -5.60 -12.09 21.46
C SER A 318 -5.97 -10.62 21.33
N ASN A 319 -5.99 -10.09 20.11
CA ASN A 319 -6.50 -8.75 19.80
C ASN A 319 -8.02 -8.74 19.59
N ASN A 320 -8.66 -9.90 19.75
CA ASN A 320 -10.11 -10.04 19.83
C ASN A 320 -10.48 -10.83 21.08
N PRO A 321 -10.70 -10.17 22.23
CA PRO A 321 -11.00 -10.85 23.49
C PRO A 321 -12.35 -11.56 23.49
N ALA A 322 -13.23 -11.27 22.53
CA ALA A 322 -14.47 -12.04 22.35
C ALA A 322 -14.20 -13.38 21.66
N ALA A 323 -13.24 -13.45 20.74
CA ALA A 323 -12.93 -14.67 20.01
C ALA A 323 -11.97 -15.61 20.74
N ALA A 324 -11.00 -15.05 21.47
CA ALA A 324 -9.97 -15.84 22.13
C ALA A 324 -9.29 -15.06 23.26
N PHE A 325 -8.58 -15.77 24.13
CA PHE A 325 -7.68 -15.18 25.12
C PHE A 325 -6.34 -15.92 25.11
N GLY A 326 -5.28 -15.20 25.49
CA GLY A 326 -3.95 -15.79 25.65
C GLY A 326 -3.59 -16.00 27.12
N ALA A 327 -2.85 -17.07 27.42
CA ALA A 327 -2.28 -17.33 28.74
C ALA A 327 -0.92 -18.03 28.59
N GLY A 328 0.17 -17.35 28.97
CA GLY A 328 1.52 -17.82 28.67
C GLY A 328 1.69 -17.95 27.15
N ASN A 329 2.29 -19.05 26.69
CA ASN A 329 2.46 -19.36 25.27
C ASN A 329 1.26 -20.09 24.64
N SER A 330 0.08 -20.01 25.28
CA SER A 330 -1.13 -20.68 24.82
C SER A 330 -2.21 -19.68 24.39
N LEU A 331 -2.91 -19.97 23.30
CA LEU A 331 -4.06 -19.22 22.78
C LEU A 331 -5.29 -20.12 22.82
N PHE A 332 -6.32 -19.69 23.55
CA PHE A 332 -7.55 -20.44 23.76
C PHE A 332 -8.70 -19.76 23.04
N PHE A 333 -9.43 -20.50 22.19
CA PHE A 333 -10.62 -19.95 21.56
C PHE A 333 -11.77 -19.95 22.56
N HIS A 334 -12.56 -18.88 22.51
CA HIS A 334 -13.91 -18.92 23.03
C HIS A 334 -14.79 -19.70 22.06
N THR A 335 -15.76 -20.42 22.61
CA THR A 335 -16.75 -21.15 21.83
C THR A 335 -18.16 -20.81 22.29
N SER A 336 -19.09 -20.80 21.35
CA SER A 336 -20.51 -20.56 21.59
C SER A 336 -21.33 -21.54 20.78
N VAL A 337 -22.43 -22.00 21.37
CA VAL A 337 -23.39 -22.87 20.70
C VAL A 337 -24.39 -21.99 19.96
N LEU A 338 -24.35 -22.06 18.63
CA LEU A 338 -25.36 -21.50 17.73
C LEU A 338 -26.42 -22.55 17.46
N HIS A 339 -27.67 -22.23 17.80
CA HIS A 339 -28.83 -23.05 17.44
C HIS A 339 -29.36 -22.61 16.08
N VAL A 340 -29.30 -23.47 15.06
CA VAL A 340 -29.82 -23.16 13.72
C VAL A 340 -31.14 -23.89 13.52
N ASP A 341 -32.19 -23.13 13.27
CA ASP A 341 -33.50 -23.65 12.89
C ASP A 341 -33.84 -23.20 11.46
N PRO A 342 -33.77 -24.11 10.46
CA PRO A 342 -34.13 -23.77 9.08
C PRO A 342 -35.66 -23.61 8.89
N GLY A 343 -36.45 -23.81 9.94
CA GLY A 343 -37.91 -23.76 9.90
C GLY A 343 -38.48 -24.80 8.94
N ALA A 344 -39.27 -24.34 7.96
CA ALA A 344 -39.86 -25.23 6.95
C ALA A 344 -38.90 -25.59 5.80
N PHE A 345 -37.65 -25.08 5.80
CA PHE A 345 -36.70 -25.38 4.73
C PHE A 345 -36.16 -26.80 4.88
N THR A 346 -36.50 -27.67 3.93
CA THR A 346 -36.10 -29.08 3.91
C THR A 346 -34.84 -29.35 3.08
N GLY A 347 -34.18 -28.30 2.60
CA GLY A 347 -32.95 -28.42 1.82
C GLY A 347 -31.71 -28.42 2.70
N THR A 348 -30.56 -28.57 2.07
CA THR A 348 -29.26 -28.50 2.75
C THR A 348 -28.83 -27.07 2.97
N TRP A 349 -28.32 -26.75 4.15
CA TRP A 349 -27.70 -25.47 4.48
C TRP A 349 -26.27 -25.69 5.00
N ARG A 350 -25.41 -24.67 4.97
CA ARG A 350 -24.01 -24.78 5.40
C ARG A 350 -23.50 -23.50 6.08
N PRO A 351 -23.07 -23.57 7.36
CA PRO A 351 -22.44 -22.47 8.06
C PRO A 351 -20.99 -22.35 7.57
N GLY A 352 -20.81 -21.54 6.55
CA GLY A 352 -19.56 -21.33 5.86
C GLY A 352 -18.99 -22.64 5.33
N GLU A 353 -17.67 -22.79 5.47
CA GLU A 353 -16.95 -24.03 5.21
C GLU A 353 -16.52 -24.74 6.51
N ILE A 354 -17.25 -24.48 7.60
CA ILE A 354 -16.95 -25.03 8.93
C ILE A 354 -17.44 -26.48 9.02
N SER A 355 -18.50 -26.81 8.28
CA SER A 355 -19.05 -28.16 8.16
C SER A 355 -19.50 -28.46 6.74
N PHE A 356 -19.63 -29.76 6.43
CA PHE A 356 -20.38 -30.21 5.26
C PHE A 356 -21.87 -29.87 5.40
N GLY A 357 -22.62 -29.99 4.30
CA GLY A 357 -24.04 -29.65 4.26
C GLY A 357 -24.85 -30.28 5.39
N GLN A 358 -25.66 -29.46 6.06
CA GLN A 358 -26.51 -29.78 7.19
C GLN A 358 -27.99 -29.78 6.76
N ASP A 359 -28.82 -30.52 7.48
CA ASP A 359 -30.27 -30.48 7.35
C ASP A 359 -30.94 -30.45 8.73
N GLY A 360 -32.21 -30.03 8.75
CA GLY A 360 -32.98 -29.90 9.98
C GLY A 360 -32.39 -28.90 10.98
N ILE A 361 -32.87 -29.00 12.21
CA ILE A 361 -32.39 -28.20 13.34
C ILE A 361 -31.04 -28.76 13.80
N GLN A 362 -30.04 -27.90 13.98
CA GLN A 362 -28.71 -28.31 14.40
C GLN A 362 -28.13 -27.32 15.41
N ASP A 363 -27.28 -27.83 16.30
CA ASP A 363 -26.40 -27.02 17.13
C ASP A 363 -25.00 -27.01 16.53
N LEU A 364 -24.42 -25.81 16.43
CA LEU A 364 -23.08 -25.60 15.90
C LEU A 364 -22.21 -24.93 16.96
N ILE A 365 -20.97 -25.39 17.08
CA ILE A 365 -19.99 -24.74 17.95
C ILE A 365 -19.16 -23.80 17.09
N LEU A 366 -19.25 -22.51 17.36
CA LEU A 366 -18.59 -21.43 16.61
C LEU A 366 -17.79 -20.52 17.53
N VAL A 367 -16.90 -19.72 16.94
CA VAL A 367 -16.08 -18.75 17.68
C VAL A 367 -16.80 -17.40 17.70
N PRO A 368 -17.20 -16.86 18.87
CA PRO A 368 -17.88 -15.58 18.93
C PRO A 368 -16.92 -14.42 18.62
N GLY A 369 -17.47 -13.22 18.44
CA GLY A 369 -16.71 -12.01 18.13
C GLY A 369 -16.13 -11.96 16.72
N LEU A 370 -16.46 -12.91 15.85
CA LEU A 370 -16.10 -12.89 14.43
C LEU A 370 -17.27 -12.39 13.59
N ASN A 371 -16.95 -11.61 12.56
CA ASN A 371 -17.95 -11.02 11.67
C ASN A 371 -17.99 -11.75 10.32
N ASN A 372 -19.17 -11.75 9.70
CA ASN A 372 -19.47 -12.27 8.38
C ASN A 372 -19.26 -13.79 8.24
N TYR A 373 -19.77 -14.58 9.19
CA TYR A 373 -19.91 -16.01 8.97
C TYR A 373 -20.81 -16.26 7.75
N PRO A 374 -20.33 -16.89 6.67
CA PRO A 374 -21.18 -17.16 5.53
C PRO A 374 -22.22 -18.23 5.89
N MET A 375 -23.41 -18.15 5.32
CA MET A 375 -24.43 -19.19 5.39
C MET A 375 -24.90 -19.51 3.98
N GLY A 376 -24.55 -20.69 3.48
CA GLY A 376 -25.09 -21.20 2.21
C GLY A 376 -26.43 -21.88 2.43
N VAL A 377 -27.44 -21.58 1.62
CA VAL A 377 -28.77 -22.20 1.69
C VAL A 377 -29.13 -22.78 0.31
N GLY A 378 -29.05 -24.12 0.18
CA GLY A 378 -29.28 -24.81 -1.09
C GLY A 378 -28.42 -24.29 -2.26
N ARG A 379 -29.08 -23.86 -3.35
CA ARG A 379 -28.46 -23.22 -4.53
C ARG A 379 -28.62 -21.69 -4.57
N ALA A 380 -29.24 -21.09 -3.55
CA ALA A 380 -29.48 -19.65 -3.50
C ALA A 380 -28.20 -18.88 -3.13
N PRO A 381 -28.12 -17.56 -3.42
CA PRO A 381 -27.11 -16.72 -2.81
C PRO A 381 -27.22 -16.84 -1.28
N GLY A 382 -26.10 -17.15 -0.64
CA GLY A 382 -26.03 -17.20 0.81
C GLY A 382 -26.22 -15.82 1.44
N PHE A 383 -26.32 -15.80 2.77
CA PHE A 383 -26.25 -14.59 3.58
C PHE A 383 -25.06 -14.69 4.53
N THR A 384 -24.80 -13.66 5.33
CA THR A 384 -23.83 -13.73 6.42
C THR A 384 -24.47 -13.42 7.77
N PHE A 385 -23.83 -13.90 8.83
CA PHE A 385 -24.26 -13.64 10.19
C PHE A 385 -23.07 -13.41 11.11
N ASP A 386 -23.33 -12.75 12.23
CA ASP A 386 -22.36 -12.46 13.28
C ASP A 386 -22.82 -13.13 14.57
N ILE A 387 -21.86 -13.54 15.40
CA ILE A 387 -22.09 -14.00 16.77
C ILE A 387 -21.31 -13.10 17.70
N ALA A 388 -22.00 -12.34 18.54
CA ALA A 388 -21.36 -11.49 19.54
C ALA A 388 -20.83 -12.30 20.73
N ASN A 389 -20.05 -11.66 21.60
CA ASN A 389 -19.44 -12.29 22.78
C ASN A 389 -20.46 -12.85 23.79
N ASP A 390 -21.64 -12.22 23.86
CA ASP A 390 -22.75 -12.67 24.72
C ASP A 390 -23.58 -13.80 24.07
N GLY A 391 -23.13 -14.31 22.91
CA GLY A 391 -23.81 -15.32 22.12
C GLY A 391 -24.96 -14.77 21.28
N THR A 392 -25.22 -13.46 21.26
CA THR A 392 -26.28 -12.89 20.42
C THR A 392 -25.93 -13.01 18.94
N VAL A 393 -26.92 -13.39 18.14
CA VAL A 393 -26.77 -13.60 16.70
C VAL A 393 -27.44 -12.47 15.93
N SER A 394 -26.79 -11.99 14.87
CA SER A 394 -27.39 -11.07 13.89
C SER A 394 -27.12 -11.55 12.47
N SER A 395 -28.05 -11.28 11.54
CA SER A 395 -27.86 -11.58 10.11
C SER A 395 -27.79 -10.29 9.30
N ASP A 396 -26.93 -10.28 8.28
CA ASP A 396 -26.86 -9.19 7.29
C ASP A 396 -28.08 -9.12 6.37
N ASN A 397 -28.87 -10.21 6.34
CA ASN A 397 -30.06 -10.34 5.53
C ASN A 397 -31.24 -10.77 6.41
N PRO A 398 -31.93 -9.80 7.05
CA PRO A 398 -33.05 -10.07 7.94
C PRO A 398 -34.24 -10.73 7.21
N ASP A 399 -34.29 -10.66 5.88
CA ASP A 399 -35.30 -11.32 5.06
C ASP A 399 -34.98 -12.81 4.84
N ALA A 400 -33.71 -13.21 4.93
CA ALA A 400 -33.29 -14.60 4.83
C ALA A 400 -33.28 -15.31 6.20
N ALA A 401 -32.80 -14.63 7.26
CA ALA A 401 -32.77 -15.20 8.61
C ALA A 401 -32.87 -14.11 9.68
N THR A 402 -33.30 -14.49 10.88
CA THR A 402 -33.32 -13.60 12.05
C THR A 402 -32.57 -14.25 13.20
N GLY A 403 -31.69 -13.49 13.84
CA GLY A 403 -31.04 -13.92 15.06
C GLY A 403 -31.88 -13.57 16.29
N VAL A 404 -32.02 -14.52 17.22
CA VAL A 404 -32.73 -14.33 18.50
C VAL A 404 -31.94 -15.07 19.59
N GLY A 405 -31.32 -14.33 20.51
CA GLY A 405 -30.38 -14.92 21.46
C GLY A 405 -29.26 -15.64 20.70
N ASN A 406 -28.99 -16.89 21.08
CA ASN A 406 -28.03 -17.77 20.39
C ASN A 406 -28.64 -18.57 19.23
N GLY A 407 -29.83 -18.21 18.77
CA GLY A 407 -30.53 -18.89 17.67
C GLY A 407 -30.49 -18.12 16.36
N LEU A 408 -30.33 -18.83 15.24
CA LEU A 408 -30.48 -18.33 13.87
C LEU A 408 -31.65 -19.03 13.19
N PHE A 409 -32.70 -18.27 12.87
CA PHE A 409 -33.95 -18.80 12.37
C PHE A 409 -34.16 -18.38 10.91
N PHE A 410 -34.26 -19.35 10.00
CA PHE A 410 -34.48 -19.04 8.58
C PHE A 410 -35.90 -18.56 8.35
N ARG A 411 -36.06 -17.55 7.52
CA ARG A 411 -37.36 -17.10 7.05
C ARG A 411 -37.69 -17.83 5.76
N THR A 412 -38.52 -18.86 5.88
CA THR A 412 -39.19 -19.43 4.71
C THR A 412 -40.31 -18.51 4.28
N THR A 413 -39.98 -17.51 3.46
CA THR A 413 -41.03 -16.86 2.67
C THR A 413 -41.54 -17.94 1.72
N VAL A 414 -42.70 -18.52 2.03
CA VAL A 414 -43.41 -19.40 1.11
C VAL A 414 -43.69 -18.57 -0.13
N ILE A 415 -42.84 -18.70 -1.16
CA ILE A 415 -43.22 -18.29 -2.50
C ILE A 415 -44.34 -19.25 -2.87
N ARG A 416 -45.58 -18.88 -2.55
CA ARG A 416 -46.74 -19.54 -3.13
C ARG A 416 -46.54 -19.40 -4.63
N ALA A 417 -46.27 -20.52 -5.30
CA ALA A 417 -46.33 -20.55 -6.75
C ALA A 417 -47.66 -19.88 -7.14
N PRO A 418 -47.67 -18.92 -8.08
CA PRO A 418 -48.91 -18.32 -8.51
C PRO A 418 -49.81 -19.47 -8.95
N THR A 419 -50.96 -19.62 -8.28
CA THR A 419 -51.98 -20.57 -8.67
C THR A 419 -52.32 -20.25 -10.11
N LEU A 420 -51.87 -21.08 -11.05
CA LEU A 420 -52.32 -20.99 -12.43
C LEU A 420 -53.83 -21.17 -12.39
N ALA A 421 -54.55 -20.07 -12.62
CA ALA A 421 -55.99 -20.11 -12.77
C ALA A 421 -56.30 -21.05 -13.95
N SER A 422 -56.74 -22.26 -13.62
CA SER A 422 -57.30 -23.19 -14.59
C SER A 422 -58.63 -22.63 -15.07
N GLY A 423 -58.63 -22.04 -16.26
CA GLY A 423 -59.85 -21.52 -16.85
C GLY A 423 -59.58 -20.81 -18.17
N ASP A 424 -59.26 -21.58 -19.21
CA ASP A 424 -59.90 -21.40 -20.52
C ASP A 424 -59.62 -22.61 -21.41
N GLN A 425 -60.63 -23.48 -21.49
CA GLN A 425 -60.79 -24.44 -22.57
C GLN A 425 -61.39 -23.69 -23.76
N VAL A 426 -60.64 -23.54 -24.84
CA VAL A 426 -61.19 -23.16 -26.15
C VAL A 426 -61.37 -24.45 -26.96
N LYS A 427 -62.59 -24.65 -27.43
CA LYS A 427 -62.99 -25.66 -28.43
C LYS A 427 -62.38 -25.38 -29.80
#